data_AF-A0A842QTM4-F1
#
_entry.id   AF-A0A842QTM4-F1
#
_cell.length_a   1.000
_cell.length_b   1.000
_cell.length_c   1.000
_cell.angle_alpha   90.00
_cell.angle_beta   90.00
_cell.angle_gamma   90.00
#
_symmetry.space_group_name_H-M   'P 1'
#
loop_
_entity.id
_entity.type
_entity.pdbx_description
1 polymer ?
#
loop_
_entity_poly.entity_id
_entity_poly.type
_entity_poly.pdbx_seq_one_letter_code
_entity_poly.pdbx_strand_id
1 'polypeptide(L)' 'MSTYEIGAFEALEWAWNILRVKEMNNEADAANRIKEMLFQLGSGAPVNFKQQMDEIRNIA' A
#
# COMPACT_ATOMS: atom_id res chain seq x y z
N MET A 1 15.14 -1.90 -18.31
CA MET A 1 15.53 -2.36 -16.95
C MET A 1 15.58 -1.15 -16.03
N SER A 2 14.48 -0.87 -15.31
CA SER A 2 14.39 -0.07 -14.07
C SER A 2 12.91 0.00 -13.67
N THR A 3 12.31 -1.15 -13.34
CA THR A 3 10.93 -1.23 -12.85
C THR A 3 10.87 -1.56 -11.35
N TYR A 4 11.96 -2.06 -10.77
CA TYR A 4 12.04 -2.42 -9.36
C TYR A 4 12.23 -1.21 -8.43
N GLU A 5 13.02 -0.22 -8.85
CA GLU A 5 13.30 0.99 -8.04
C GLU A 5 12.07 1.91 -7.95
N ILE A 6 11.26 1.97 -9.01
CA ILE A 6 10.02 2.74 -9.06
C ILE A 6 8.98 2.14 -8.10
N GLY A 7 8.87 0.80 -8.03
CA GLY A 7 7.89 0.13 -7.17
C GLY A 7 8.17 0.23 -5.67
N ALA A 8 9.44 0.32 -5.25
CA ALA A 8 9.79 0.42 -3.83
C ALA A 8 9.35 1.76 -3.21
N PHE A 9 9.49 2.86 -3.96
CA PHE A 9 9.04 4.18 -3.52
C PHE A 9 7.51 4.29 -3.49
N GLU A 10 6.83 3.78 -4.53
CA GLU A 10 5.37 3.74 -4.60
C GLU A 10 4.77 2.89 -3.45
N ALA A 11 5.45 1.80 -3.05
CA ALA A 11 5.05 0.99 -1.91
C ALA A 11 5.13 1.75 -0.57
N LEU A 12 6.19 2.55 -0.38
CA LEU A 12 6.36 3.38 0.82
C LEU A 12 5.33 4.50 0.87
N GLU A 13 5.06 5.16 -0.26
CA GLU A 13 4.03 6.19 -0.36
C GLU A 13 2.63 5.63 -0.07
N TRP A 14 2.33 4.44 -0.60
CA TRP A 14 1.09 3.73 -0.32
C TRP A 14 0.94 3.39 1.17
N ALA A 15 1.96 2.80 1.78
CA ALA A 15 1.95 2.45 3.20
C ALA A 15 1.77 3.70 4.08
N TRP A 16 2.46 4.79 3.72
CA TRP A 16 2.33 6.07 4.40
C TRP A 16 0.92 6.66 4.25
N ASN A 17 0.30 6.56 3.07
CA ASN A 17 -1.09 7.02 2.87
C ASN A 17 -2.09 6.18 3.68
N ILE A 18 -1.92 4.86 3.75
CA ILE A 18 -2.74 4.01 4.66
C ILE A 18 -2.60 4.47 6.10
N LEU A 19 -1.37 4.72 6.56
CA LEU A 19 -1.10 5.16 7.92
C LEU A 19 -1.62 6.59 8.19
N ARG A 20 -1.76 7.42 7.16
CA ARG A 20 -2.29 8.79 7.27
C ARG A 20 -3.81 8.81 7.30
N VAL A 21 -4.48 8.02 6.45
CA VAL A 21 -5.94 7.83 6.50
C VAL A 21 -6.38 7.17 7.82
N LYS A 22 -5.45 6.49 8.50
CA LYS A 22 -5.58 5.92 9.85
C LYS A 22 -6.00 6.91 10.94
N GLU A 23 -5.75 8.22 10.77
CA GLU A 23 -6.27 9.23 11.71
C GLU A 23 -7.80 9.28 11.77
N MET A 24 -8.50 8.63 10.82
CA MET A 24 -9.96 8.74 10.72
C MET A 24 -10.77 7.59 11.33
N ASN A 25 -10.37 6.30 11.36
CA ASN A 25 -11.34 5.25 11.78
C ASN A 25 -10.89 3.91 12.43
N ASN A 26 -9.70 3.31 12.22
CA ASN A 26 -9.32 2.06 12.95
C ASN A 26 -7.86 1.64 12.75
N GLU A 27 -7.10 1.44 13.83
CA GLU A 27 -5.66 1.22 13.76
C GLU A 27 -5.26 -0.21 13.33
N ALA A 28 -6.07 -1.20 13.72
CA ALA A 28 -5.82 -2.62 13.46
C ALA A 28 -5.94 -3.00 11.98
N ASP A 29 -6.89 -2.39 11.26
CA ASP A 29 -7.17 -2.72 9.85
C ASP A 29 -6.05 -2.26 8.91
N ALA A 30 -5.45 -1.10 9.18
CA ALA A 30 -4.33 -0.58 8.40
C ALA A 30 -3.07 -1.44 8.53
N ALA A 31 -2.78 -1.94 9.74
CA ALA A 31 -1.64 -2.84 9.95
C ALA A 31 -1.84 -4.19 9.25
N ASN A 32 -3.08 -4.71 9.24
CA ASN A 32 -3.41 -5.94 8.53
C ASN A 32 -3.27 -5.77 7.01
N ARG A 33 -3.78 -4.66 6.44
CA ARG A 33 -3.62 -4.35 5.01
C ARG A 33 -2.15 -4.27 4.58
N ILE A 34 -1.29 -3.64 5.38
CA ILE A 34 0.15 -3.57 5.09
C ILE A 34 0.78 -4.96 5.11
N LYS A 35 0.44 -5.81 6.09
CA LYS A 35 0.95 -7.19 6.18
C LYS A 35 0.52 -8.04 4.98
N GLU A 36 -0.75 -7.97 4.57
CA GLU A 36 -1.25 -8.68 3.40
C GLU A 36 -0.52 -8.27 2.13
N MET A 37 -0.28 -6.96 1.96
CA MET A 37 0.44 -6.43 0.80
C MET A 37 1.90 -6.91 0.77
N LEU A 38 2.59 -6.90 1.91
CA LEU A 38 3.96 -7.43 2.02
C LEU A 38 4.00 -8.94 1.70
N PHE A 39 2.97 -9.69 2.09
CA PHE A 39 2.86 -11.11 1.75
C PHE A 39 2.66 -11.33 0.24
N GLN A 40 1.84 -10.52 -0.42
CA GLN A 40 1.65 -10.57 -1.88
C GLN A 40 2.93 -10.20 -2.66
N LEU A 41 3.69 -9.21 -2.18
CA LEU A 41 4.98 -8.88 -2.77
C LEU A 41 6.00 -10.01 -2.59
N GLY A 42 6.03 -10.63 -1.40
CA GLY A 42 6.90 -11.75 -1.09
C GLY A 42 6.59 -13.03 -1.89
N SER A 43 5.34 -13.19 -2.36
CA SER A 43 4.94 -14.31 -3.22
C SER A 43 5.22 -14.08 -4.70
N GLY A 44 5.77 -12.92 -5.08
CA GLY A 44 6.07 -12.56 -6.46
C GLY A 44 4.86 -12.12 -7.27
N ALA A 45 3.73 -11.83 -6.62
CA ALA A 45 2.55 -11.30 -7.30
C ALA A 45 2.80 -9.84 -7.73
N PRO A 46 2.45 -9.46 -8.97
CA PRO A 46 2.55 -8.08 -9.41
C PRO A 46 1.52 -7.23 -8.67
N VAL A 47 1.99 -6.24 -7.91
CA VAL A 47 1.15 -5.27 -7.21
C VAL A 47 1.16 -3.96 -7.97
N ASN A 48 -0.02 -3.41 -8.22
CA ASN A 48 -0.17 -2.07 -8.81
C ASN A 48 -0.48 -1.04 -7.71
N PHE A 49 0.56 -0.40 -7.19
CA PHE A 49 0.42 0.59 -6.12
C PHE A 49 -0.38 1.83 -6.53
N LYS A 50 -0.40 2.21 -7.81
CA LYS A 50 -1.22 3.33 -8.28
C LYS A 50 -2.70 3.07 -8.09
N GLN A 51 -3.17 1.90 -8.49
CA GLN A 51 -4.57 1.50 -8.30
C GLN A 51 -4.91 1.42 -6.80
N GLN A 52 -4.01 0.87 -5.99
CA GLN A 52 -4.20 0.77 -4.55
C GLN A 52 -4.27 2.14 -3.85
N MET A 53 -3.51 3.13 -4.33
CA MET A 53 -3.60 4.51 -3.84
C MET A 53 -4.91 5.19 -4.22
N ASP A 54 -5.40 4.97 -5.45
CA ASP A 54 -6.69 5.52 -5.89
C ASP A 54 -7.85 4.93 -5.09
N GLU A 55 -7.81 3.65 -4.75
CA GLU A 55 -8.78 3.01 -3.86
C GLU A 55 -8.77 3.65 -2.46
N ILE A 56 -7.60 3.93 -1.88
CA ILE A 56 -7.49 4.61 -0.59
C ILE A 56 -8.05 6.04 -0.65
N ARG A 57 -7.76 6.79 -1.72
CA ARG A 57 -8.24 8.16 -1.91
C ARG A 57 -9.75 8.26 -2.09
N ASN A 58 -10.40 7.23 -2.62
CA ASN A 58 -11.86 7.18 -2.76
C ASN A 58 -12.58 6.79 -1.44
N ILE A 59 -11.85 6.27 -0.45
CA ILE A 59 -12.38 5.87 0.85
C ILE A 59 -12.20 6.98 1.90
N ALA A 60 -11.19 7.85 1.72
CA ALA A 60 -10.95 9.06 2.53
C ALA A 60 -11.91 10.19 2.15
#